data_AF-A0A1G1WCG0-F1
#
_entry.id   AF-A0A1G1WCG0-F1
#
_cell.length_a   1.000
_cell.length_b   1.000
_cell.length_c   1.000
_cell.angle_alpha   90.00
_cell.angle_beta   90.00
_cell.angle_gamma   90.00
#
_symmetry.space_group_name_H-M   'P 1'
#
loop_
_entity.id
_entity.type
_entity.pdbx_description
1 polymer ?
#
loop_
_entity_poly.entity_id
_entity_poly.type
_entity_poly.pdbx_seq_one_letter_code
_entity_poly.pdbx_strand_id
1 'polypeptide(L)'
;MNVSPLKIFDESILPAVLVIFAKILGSIFANYYFNLNWNLGEGLIFYSFPRIVYLDSNSLQIANSVSTLAVLFVLVFGFGFVLFRAHNFHDSHIHPKVSAGLHKRGLEELICDSYEIYHQAAIWLSLTWLVFLLAALQFSVGVLNGGIFAFSGVITLSLNALLFLDVKKEINVERELARQDVN
;
A
#
# COMPACT_ATOMS: atom_id res chain seq x y z
N MET A 1 -16.40 21.62 -2.90
CA MET A 1 -17.26 20.43 -3.10
C MET A 1 -17.13 19.58 -1.85
N ASN A 2 -18.21 19.31 -1.11
CA ASN A 2 -18.14 18.56 0.16
C ASN A 2 -17.71 17.13 -0.13
N VAL A 3 -16.48 16.79 0.23
CA VAL A 3 -16.08 15.39 0.31
C VAL A 3 -16.89 14.78 1.43
N SER A 4 -17.79 13.86 1.11
CA SER A 4 -18.39 13.05 2.14
C SER A 4 -17.30 12.14 2.72
N PRO A 5 -17.05 12.11 4.04
CA PRO A 5 -16.14 11.14 4.66
C PRO A 5 -16.40 9.69 4.23
N LEU A 6 -17.64 9.39 3.80
CA LEU A 6 -18.02 8.10 3.23
C LEU A 6 -17.20 7.71 1.98
N LYS A 7 -16.82 8.66 1.13
CA LYS A 7 -16.06 8.36 -0.10
C LYS A 7 -14.64 7.86 0.21
N ILE A 8 -13.98 8.47 1.20
CA ILE A 8 -12.65 8.04 1.66
C ILE A 8 -12.72 6.65 2.28
N PHE A 9 -13.76 6.40 3.07
CA PHE A 9 -13.98 5.09 3.67
C PHE A 9 -14.15 4.02 2.60
N ASP A 10 -15.02 4.25 1.61
CA ASP A 10 -15.27 3.29 0.53
C ASP A 10 -13.99 2.97 -0.26
N GLU A 11 -13.24 4.00 -0.62
CA GLU A 11 -11.98 3.87 -1.38
C GLU A 11 -10.86 3.20 -0.55
N SER A 12 -10.95 3.24 0.78
CA SER A 12 -10.01 2.57 1.68
C SER A 12 -10.26 1.08 1.90
N ILE A 13 -11.48 0.59 1.59
CA ILE A 13 -11.85 -0.82 1.81
C ILE A 13 -10.95 -1.75 1.00
N LEU A 14 -10.78 -1.48 -0.30
CA LEU A 14 -9.99 -2.34 -1.18
C LEU A 14 -8.52 -2.44 -0.73
N PRO A 15 -7.78 -1.32 -0.52
CA PRO A 15 -6.42 -1.37 0.02
C PRO A 15 -6.33 -2.14 1.35
N ALA A 16 -7.25 -1.91 2.28
CA ALA A 16 -7.25 -2.58 3.58
C ALA A 16 -7.47 -4.10 3.45
N VAL A 17 -8.45 -4.51 2.63
CA VAL A 17 -8.73 -5.92 2.35
C VAL A 17 -7.51 -6.60 1.72
N LEU A 18 -6.87 -5.97 0.74
CA LEU A 18 -5.67 -6.51 0.09
C LEU A 18 -4.52 -6.73 1.07
N VAL A 19 -4.27 -5.76 1.97
CA VAL A 19 -3.22 -5.87 3.00
C VAL A 19 -3.52 -7.02 3.97
N ILE A 20 -4.75 -7.10 4.47
CA ILE A 20 -5.16 -8.18 5.40
C ILE A 20 -5.05 -9.53 4.71
N PHE A 21 -5.55 -9.63 3.48
CA PHE A 21 -5.54 -10.87 2.72
C PHE A 21 -4.12 -11.34 2.40
N ALA A 22 -3.22 -10.42 2.03
CA ALA A 22 -1.80 -10.74 1.87
C ALA A 22 -1.14 -11.24 3.16
N LYS A 23 -1.49 -10.66 4.31
CA LYS A 23 -0.98 -11.14 5.60
C LYS A 23 -1.44 -12.57 5.89
N ILE A 24 -2.73 -12.86 5.66
CA ILE A 24 -3.31 -14.19 5.88
C ILE A 24 -2.68 -15.21 4.92
N LEU A 25 -2.71 -14.93 3.61
CA LEU A 25 -2.14 -15.82 2.60
C LEU A 25 -0.64 -16.03 2.78
N GLY A 26 0.11 -14.97 3.08
CA GLY A 26 1.55 -15.09 3.34
C GLY A 26 1.85 -15.93 4.57
N SER A 27 0.99 -15.88 5.60
CA SER A 27 1.11 -16.74 6.78
C SER A 27 0.81 -18.20 6.43
N ILE A 28 -0.27 -18.47 5.69
CA ILE A 28 -0.63 -19.83 5.23
C ILE A 28 0.50 -20.41 4.36
N PHE A 29 1.00 -19.62 3.41
CA PHE A 29 2.11 -19.99 2.54
C PHE A 29 3.36 -20.32 3.36
N ALA A 30 3.71 -19.50 4.35
CA ALA A 30 4.86 -19.74 5.21
C ALA A 30 4.74 -21.07 5.97
N ASN A 31 3.57 -21.33 6.55
CA ASN A 31 3.30 -22.56 7.29
C ASN A 31 3.46 -23.80 6.43
N TYR A 32 2.89 -23.77 5.22
CA TYR A 32 2.94 -24.90 4.30
C TYR A 32 4.34 -25.11 3.71
N TYR A 33 4.99 -24.04 3.23
CA TYR A 33 6.26 -24.14 2.52
C TYR A 33 7.45 -24.47 3.44
N PHE A 34 7.49 -23.87 4.63
CA PHE A 34 8.59 -24.08 5.59
C PHE A 34 8.30 -25.19 6.60
N ASN A 35 7.14 -25.84 6.49
CA ASN A 35 6.68 -26.90 7.40
C ASN A 35 6.85 -26.50 8.88
N LEU A 36 6.26 -25.36 9.23
CA LEU A 36 6.43 -24.72 10.54
C LEU A 36 5.73 -25.52 11.65
N ASN A 37 6.27 -25.48 12.87
CA ASN A 37 5.65 -26.15 14.01
C ASN A 37 4.56 -25.26 14.63
N TRP A 38 3.33 -25.46 14.18
CA TRP A 38 2.15 -24.75 14.69
C TRP A 38 1.09 -25.72 15.21
N ASN A 39 0.25 -25.20 16.09
CA ASN A 39 -0.94 -25.88 16.58
C ASN A 39 -2.13 -24.91 16.57
N LEU A 40 -3.36 -25.45 16.59
CA LEU A 40 -4.55 -24.65 16.79
C LEU A 40 -4.71 -24.40 18.30
N GLY A 41 -4.53 -23.16 18.71
CA GLY A 41 -4.82 -22.74 20.07
C GLY A 41 -6.32 -22.57 20.27
N GLU A 42 -6.85 -23.10 21.36
CA GLU A 42 -8.19 -22.74 21.85
C GLU A 42 -8.14 -21.31 22.41
N GLY A 43 -8.97 -20.42 21.86
CA GLY A 43 -9.06 -19.04 22.31
C GLY A 43 -9.82 -18.92 23.63
N LEU A 44 -9.42 -18.00 24.50
CA LEU A 44 -10.28 -17.53 25.59
C LEU A 44 -11.56 -16.94 24.98
N ILE A 45 -12.71 -17.47 25.41
CA ILE A 45 -14.14 -17.08 25.41
C ILE A 45 -14.63 -15.91 24.51
N PHE A 46 -13.83 -14.89 24.22
CA PHE A 46 -14.14 -13.75 23.33
C PHE A 46 -13.61 -13.87 21.88
N TYR A 47 -12.76 -14.86 21.58
CA TYR A 47 -12.22 -15.09 20.23
C TYR A 47 -12.51 -16.52 19.77
N SER A 48 -13.72 -16.79 19.30
CA SER A 48 -14.14 -18.09 18.75
C SER A 48 -13.51 -18.44 17.39
N PHE A 49 -12.49 -17.69 16.95
CA PHE A 49 -11.77 -17.96 15.72
C PHE A 49 -10.55 -18.84 16.01
N PRO A 50 -10.28 -19.87 15.20
CA PRO A 50 -9.09 -20.71 15.34
C PRO A 50 -7.83 -19.84 15.28
N ARG A 51 -7.01 -19.88 16.33
CA ARG A 51 -5.74 -19.13 16.39
C ARG A 51 -4.58 -20.06 16.09
N ILE A 52 -3.73 -19.66 15.15
CA ILE A 52 -2.45 -20.33 14.91
C ILE A 52 -1.49 -19.94 16.04
N VAL A 53 -1.02 -20.94 16.79
CA VAL A 53 -0.01 -20.79 17.84
C VAL A 53 1.23 -21.55 17.42
N TYR A 54 2.36 -20.87 17.38
CA TYR A 54 3.65 -21.47 17.07
C TYR A 54 4.30 -21.99 18.35
N LEU A 55 4.81 -23.22 18.31
CA LEU A 55 5.44 -23.87 19.47
C LEU A 55 6.88 -23.38 19.68
N ASP A 56 7.53 -22.91 18.61
CA ASP A 56 8.89 -22.38 18.64
C ASP A 56 8.96 -20.94 18.14
N SER A 57 9.90 -20.17 18.71
CA SER A 57 10.11 -18.76 18.39
C SER A 57 10.58 -18.55 16.94
N ASN A 58 11.30 -19.51 16.37
CA ASN A 58 11.82 -19.44 15.01
C ASN A 58 10.69 -19.54 13.97
N SER A 59 9.76 -20.48 14.13
CA SER A 59 8.58 -20.62 13.28
C SER A 59 7.70 -19.37 13.34
N LEU A 60 7.50 -18.81 14.54
CA LEU A 60 6.79 -17.53 14.68
C LEU A 60 7.48 -16.40 13.90
N GLN A 61 8.81 -16.32 14.00
CA GLN A 61 9.58 -15.29 13.30
C GLN A 61 9.53 -15.46 11.78
N ILE A 62 9.64 -16.69 11.27
CA ILE A 62 9.56 -17.00 9.83
C ILE A 62 8.16 -16.66 9.30
N ALA A 63 7.10 -17.13 9.97
CA ALA A 63 5.73 -16.86 9.56
C ALA A 63 5.43 -15.36 9.50
N ASN A 64 5.84 -14.60 10.52
CA ASN A 64 5.68 -13.14 10.52
C ASN A 64 6.50 -12.47 9.42
N SER A 65 7.73 -12.91 9.19
CA SER A 65 8.62 -12.34 8.18
C SER A 65 8.09 -12.54 6.76
N VAL A 66 7.67 -13.75 6.42
CA VAL A 66 7.12 -14.08 5.09
C VAL A 66 5.76 -13.40 4.87
N SER A 67 4.88 -13.41 5.88
CA SER A 67 3.59 -12.74 5.76
C SER A 67 3.71 -11.21 5.70
N THR A 68 4.68 -10.61 6.41
CA THR A 68 4.99 -9.18 6.27
C THR A 68 5.59 -8.88 4.89
N LEU A 69 6.43 -9.75 4.34
CA LEU A 69 6.94 -9.60 2.98
C LEU A 69 5.81 -9.60 1.93
N ALA A 70 4.82 -10.48 2.09
CA ALA A 70 3.64 -10.49 1.22
C ALA A 70 2.84 -9.17 1.30
N VAL A 71 2.70 -8.59 2.49
CA VAL A 71 2.07 -7.27 2.66
C VAL A 71 2.89 -6.17 1.98
N LEU A 72 4.22 -6.18 2.14
CA LEU A 72 5.09 -5.21 1.48
C LEU A 72 4.98 -5.28 -0.05
N PHE A 73 4.82 -6.48 -0.61
CA PHE A 73 4.56 -6.67 -2.02
C PHE A 73 3.25 -5.97 -2.44
N VAL A 74 2.15 -6.19 -1.71
CA VAL A 74 0.88 -5.49 -1.98
C VAL A 74 1.03 -3.97 -1.90
N LEU A 75 1.78 -3.45 -0.93
CA LEU A 75 2.01 -2.00 -0.83
C LEU A 75 2.80 -1.46 -2.03
N VAL A 76 3.86 -2.15 -2.45
CA VAL A 76 4.67 -1.72 -3.61
C VAL A 76 3.83 -1.72 -4.88
N PHE A 77 3.06 -2.78 -5.13
CA PHE A 77 2.26 -2.86 -6.36
C PHE A 77 1.03 -1.95 -6.31
N GLY A 78 0.30 -1.94 -5.19
CA GLY A 78 -0.90 -1.13 -5.01
C GLY A 78 -0.58 0.36 -5.01
N PHE A 79 0.30 0.80 -4.11
CA PHE A 79 0.68 2.22 -4.05
C PHE A 79 1.52 2.63 -5.26
N GLY A 80 2.44 1.78 -5.71
CA GLY A 80 3.24 2.04 -6.92
C GLY A 80 2.37 2.21 -8.16
N PHE A 81 1.26 1.46 -8.28
CA PHE A 81 0.31 1.65 -9.37
C PHE A 81 -0.42 3.00 -9.30
N VAL A 82 -0.82 3.44 -8.11
CA VAL A 82 -1.41 4.78 -7.91
C VAL A 82 -0.43 5.88 -8.29
N LEU A 83 0.83 5.78 -7.84
CA LEU A 83 1.89 6.74 -8.20
C LEU A 83 2.21 6.72 -9.70
N PHE A 84 2.20 5.53 -10.32
CA PHE A 84 2.39 5.40 -11.76
C PHE A 84 1.27 6.07 -12.55
N ARG A 85 0.00 5.90 -12.12
CA ARG A 85 -1.16 6.60 -12.70
C ARG A 85 -1.04 8.11 -12.54
N ALA A 86 -0.70 8.56 -11.34
CA ALA A 86 -0.47 9.96 -11.03
C ALA A 86 0.57 10.59 -11.97
N HIS A 87 1.69 9.92 -12.19
CA HIS A 87 2.76 10.50 -12.98
C HIS A 87 2.50 10.54 -14.50
N ASN A 88 1.79 9.55 -15.04
CA ASN A 88 1.70 9.31 -16.49
C ASN A 88 0.33 9.64 -17.10
N PHE A 89 -0.75 9.56 -16.32
CA PHE A 89 -2.13 9.65 -16.82
C PHE A 89 -2.96 10.75 -16.12
N HIS A 90 -2.27 11.76 -15.59
CA HIS A 90 -2.90 12.92 -14.99
C HIS A 90 -3.62 13.78 -16.05
N ASP A 91 -4.90 14.08 -15.81
CA ASP A 91 -5.78 14.77 -16.76
C ASP A 91 -5.24 16.12 -17.23
N SER A 92 -4.55 16.86 -16.35
CA SER A 92 -3.96 18.17 -16.67
C SER A 92 -2.84 18.13 -17.71
N HIS A 93 -2.19 16.97 -17.92
CA HIS A 93 -0.98 16.86 -18.74
C HIS A 93 -1.04 15.74 -19.78
N ILE A 94 -2.13 14.97 -19.83
CA ILE A 94 -2.27 13.89 -20.80
C ILE A 94 -2.43 14.47 -22.20
N HIS A 95 -1.54 14.07 -23.13
CA HIS A 95 -1.61 14.55 -24.50
C HIS A 95 -2.92 14.06 -25.16
N PRO A 96 -3.67 14.89 -25.91
CA PRO A 96 -4.98 14.51 -26.49
C PRO A 96 -4.95 13.23 -27.34
N LYS A 97 -3.83 12.99 -28.05
CA LYS A 97 -3.59 11.74 -28.80
C LYS A 97 -3.51 10.49 -27.91
N VAL A 98 -2.96 10.62 -26.70
CA VAL A 98 -2.86 9.53 -25.71
C VAL A 98 -4.23 9.27 -25.10
N SER A 99 -4.95 10.31 -24.70
CA SER A 99 -6.34 10.20 -24.21
C SER A 99 -7.27 9.55 -25.25
N ALA A 100 -7.23 9.98 -26.52
CA ALA A 100 -7.98 9.35 -27.60
C ALA A 100 -7.58 7.89 -27.85
N GLY A 101 -6.31 7.54 -27.61
CA GLY A 101 -5.81 6.16 -27.69
C GLY A 101 -6.32 5.27 -26.55
N LEU A 102 -6.39 5.80 -25.32
CA LEU A 102 -6.96 5.12 -24.16
C LEU A 102 -8.46 4.90 -24.33
N HIS A 103 -9.19 5.93 -24.77
CA HIS A 103 -10.63 5.84 -25.04
C HIS A 103 -10.95 4.77 -26.09
N LYS A 104 -10.21 4.71 -27.20
CA LYS A 104 -10.36 3.66 -28.23
C LYS A 104 -10.10 2.24 -27.72
N ARG A 105 -9.38 2.09 -26.60
CA ARG A 105 -9.07 0.80 -25.96
C ARG A 105 -9.98 0.49 -24.77
N GLY A 106 -10.96 1.34 -24.46
CA GLY A 106 -11.80 1.20 -23.27
C GLY A 106 -11.03 1.38 -21.96
N LEU A 107 -9.91 2.11 -21.99
CA LEU A 107 -8.99 2.32 -20.87
C LEU A 107 -9.11 3.73 -20.29
N GLU A 108 -10.29 4.34 -20.43
CA GLU A 108 -10.56 5.69 -19.94
C GLU A 108 -10.48 5.82 -18.42
N GLU A 109 -10.75 4.74 -17.69
CA GLU A 109 -10.58 4.68 -16.23
C GLU A 109 -9.12 4.88 -15.76
N LEU A 110 -8.12 4.76 -16.63
CA LEU A 110 -6.72 5.06 -16.29
C LEU A 110 -6.44 6.55 -16.17
N ILE A 111 -7.29 7.37 -16.80
CA ILE A 111 -7.21 8.82 -16.74
C ILE A 111 -7.77 9.26 -15.39
N CYS A 112 -7.00 10.06 -14.65
CA CYS A 112 -7.37 10.50 -13.32
C CYS A 112 -7.28 12.01 -13.17
N ASP A 113 -8.24 12.52 -12.41
CA ASP A 113 -8.19 13.87 -11.85
C ASP A 113 -7.27 13.91 -10.62
N SER A 114 -6.64 15.06 -10.36
CA SER A 114 -5.76 15.31 -9.21
C SER A 114 -6.43 14.87 -7.91
N TYR A 115 -7.72 15.17 -7.81
CA TYR A 115 -8.48 14.91 -6.61
C TYR A 115 -8.53 13.42 -6.25
N GLU A 116 -8.76 12.54 -7.21
CA GLU A 116 -8.81 11.09 -7.00
C GLU A 116 -7.43 10.53 -6.65
N ILE A 117 -6.40 10.96 -7.39
CA ILE A 117 -5.01 10.55 -7.16
C ILE A 117 -4.57 10.88 -5.74
N TYR A 118 -4.82 12.10 -5.26
CA TYR A 118 -4.38 12.52 -3.93
C TYR A 118 -5.10 11.77 -2.80
N HIS A 119 -6.39 11.45 -2.97
CA HIS A 119 -7.13 10.66 -1.99
C HIS A 119 -6.61 9.21 -1.93
N GLN A 120 -6.43 8.58 -3.10
CA GLN A 120 -5.86 7.23 -3.17
C GLN A 120 -4.44 7.22 -2.59
N ALA A 121 -3.59 8.17 -2.98
CA ALA A 121 -2.22 8.28 -2.46
C ALA A 121 -2.18 8.48 -0.94
N ALA A 122 -3.07 9.29 -0.37
CA ALA A 122 -3.14 9.50 1.08
C ALA A 122 -3.54 8.22 1.83
N ILE A 123 -4.50 7.45 1.29
CA ILE A 123 -4.91 6.15 1.86
C ILE A 123 -3.75 5.16 1.86
N TRP A 124 -3.10 4.98 0.69
CA TRP A 124 -1.98 4.05 0.55
C TRP A 124 -0.77 4.48 1.38
N LEU A 125 -0.49 5.77 1.47
CA LEU A 125 0.56 6.32 2.32
C LEU A 125 0.30 6.02 3.81
N SER A 126 -0.94 6.23 4.26
CA SER A 126 -1.35 5.95 5.64
C SER A 126 -1.21 4.47 5.98
N LEU A 127 -1.63 3.59 5.07
CA LEU A 127 -1.47 2.14 5.22
C LEU A 127 0.01 1.72 5.23
N THR A 128 0.84 2.33 4.38
CA THR A 128 2.29 2.05 4.34
C THR A 128 2.94 2.38 5.67
N TRP A 129 2.65 3.55 6.23
CA TRP A 129 3.14 3.93 7.56
C TRP A 129 2.61 3.02 8.67
N LEU A 130 1.32 2.66 8.64
CA LEU A 130 0.74 1.73 9.61
C LEU A 130 1.46 0.38 9.59
N VAL A 131 1.69 -0.19 8.40
CA VAL A 131 2.41 -1.46 8.24
C VAL A 131 3.85 -1.34 8.73
N PHE A 132 4.53 -0.22 8.44
CA PHE A 132 5.88 0.01 8.94
C PHE A 132 5.93 0.08 10.46
N LEU A 133 5.00 0.80 11.11
CA LEU A 133 4.91 0.87 12.57
C LEU A 133 4.62 -0.50 13.20
N LEU A 134 3.73 -1.30 12.59
CA LEU A 134 3.48 -2.67 13.03
C LEU A 134 4.73 -3.56 12.86
N ALA A 135 5.48 -3.39 11.77
CA ALA A 135 6.74 -4.10 11.56
C ALA A 135 7.79 -3.68 12.60
N ALA A 136 7.86 -2.40 12.97
CA ALA A 136 8.72 -1.90 14.04
C ALA A 136 8.38 -2.55 15.38
N LEU A 137 7.09 -2.61 15.74
CA LEU A 137 6.64 -3.29 16.96
C LEU A 137 6.99 -4.78 16.96
N GLN A 138 6.77 -5.47 15.84
CA GLN A 138 7.14 -6.88 15.70
C GLN A 138 8.65 -7.10 15.83
N PHE A 139 9.46 -6.20 15.27
CA PHE A 139 10.92 -6.24 15.41
C PHE A 139 11.36 -6.00 16.86
N SER A 140 10.77 -5.01 17.54
CA SER A 140 11.07 -4.70 18.95
C SER A 140 10.77 -5.87 19.90
N VAL A 141 9.75 -6.68 19.61
CA VAL A 141 9.41 -7.88 20.39
C VAL A 141 10.19 -9.12 19.92
N GLY A 142 11.04 -8.99 18.89
CA GLY A 142 11.88 -10.09 18.39
C GLY A 142 11.16 -11.11 17.51
N VAL A 143 9.93 -10.82 17.07
CA VAL A 143 9.10 -11.73 16.26
C VAL A 143 9.18 -11.43 14.75
N LEU A 144 10.02 -10.49 14.33
CA LEU A 144 10.29 -10.17 12.93
C LEU A 144 11.80 -10.23 12.65
N ASN A 145 12.17 -10.74 11.48
CA ASN A 145 13.57 -10.72 11.03
C ASN A 145 14.04 -9.28 10.72
N GLY A 146 15.25 -8.93 11.15
CA GLY A 146 15.82 -7.59 10.97
C GLY A 146 16.00 -7.17 9.50
N GLY A 147 16.25 -8.11 8.59
CA GLY A 147 16.32 -7.85 7.16
C GLY A 147 14.97 -7.41 6.58
N ILE A 148 13.88 -8.06 6.98
CA ILE A 148 12.52 -7.68 6.55
C ILE A 148 12.12 -6.33 7.13
N PHE A 149 12.50 -6.04 8.38
CA PHE A 149 12.30 -4.73 8.98
C PHE A 149 13.07 -3.62 8.26
N ALA A 150 14.35 -3.84 7.94
CA ALA A 150 15.13 -2.87 7.17
C ALA A 150 14.51 -2.64 5.78
N PHE A 151 14.06 -3.71 5.13
CA PHE A 151 13.41 -3.65 3.83
C PHE A 151 12.08 -2.89 3.86
N SER A 152 11.26 -3.06 4.91
CA SER A 152 10.03 -2.28 5.07
C SER A 152 10.31 -0.78 5.21
N GLY A 153 11.39 -0.41 5.90
CA GLY A 153 11.85 0.98 5.98
C GLY A 153 12.24 1.55 4.62
N VAL A 154 13.02 0.80 3.84
CA VAL A 154 13.41 1.21 2.46
C VAL A 154 12.19 1.41 1.57
N ILE A 155 11.23 0.49 1.59
CA ILE A 155 9.98 0.62 0.81
C ILE A 155 9.20 1.85 1.24
N THR A 156 9.00 2.04 2.55
CA THR A 156 8.21 3.16 3.10
C THR A 156 8.81 4.50 2.68
N LEU A 157 10.13 4.65 2.81
CA LEU A 157 10.82 5.87 2.40
C LEU A 157 10.81 6.08 0.88
N SER A 158 10.95 5.01 0.10
CA SER A 158 10.95 5.09 -1.36
C SER A 158 9.59 5.54 -1.90
N LEU A 159 8.49 4.94 -1.42
CA LEU A 159 7.13 5.33 -1.82
C LEU A 159 6.81 6.76 -1.40
N ASN A 160 7.27 7.18 -0.22
CA ASN A 160 7.13 8.56 0.24
C ASN A 160 7.90 9.55 -0.65
N ALA A 161 9.15 9.23 -0.99
CA ALA A 161 9.99 10.06 -1.86
C ALA A 161 9.38 10.19 -3.26
N LEU A 162 8.86 9.11 -3.84
CA LEU A 162 8.19 9.13 -5.14
C LEU A 162 6.95 10.02 -5.12
N LEU A 163 6.09 9.91 -4.09
CA LEU A 163 4.94 10.80 -3.94
C LEU A 163 5.37 12.27 -3.83
N PHE A 164 6.41 12.55 -3.04
CA PHE A 164 6.89 13.92 -2.86
C PHE A 164 7.44 14.53 -4.17
N LEU A 165 8.13 13.73 -4.98
CA LEU A 165 8.61 14.16 -6.29
C LEU A 165 7.45 14.48 -7.24
N ASP A 166 6.37 13.70 -7.17
CA ASP A 166 5.18 13.89 -8.00
C ASP A 166 4.42 15.17 -7.61
N VAL A 167 4.14 15.36 -6.32
CA VAL A 167 3.55 16.60 -5.76
C VAL A 167 4.36 17.84 -6.16
N LYS A 168 5.70 17.75 -6.06
CA LYS A 168 6.59 18.87 -6.40
C LYS A 168 6.51 19.23 -7.89
N LYS A 169 6.36 18.23 -8.76
CA LYS A 169 6.21 18.44 -10.21
C LYS A 169 4.92 19.22 -10.49
N GLU A 170 3.80 18.84 -9.88
CA GLU A 170 2.52 19.54 -10.06
C GLU A 170 2.58 21.00 -9.59
N ILE A 171 3.11 21.27 -8.39
CA ILE A 171 3.24 22.64 -7.85
C ILE A 171 4.08 23.53 -8.78
N ASN A 172 5.11 22.98 -9.43
CA ASN A 172 5.93 23.75 -10.36
C ASN A 172 5.17 24.10 -11.63
N VAL A 173 4.36 23.19 -12.18
CA VAL A 173 3.57 23.47 -13.38
C VAL A 173 2.51 24.54 -13.12
N GLU A 174 1.81 24.48 -11.99
CA GLU A 174 0.84 25.52 -11.60
C GLU A 174 1.49 26.90 -11.48
N ARG A 175 2.71 26.97 -10.91
CA ARG A 175 3.46 28.22 -10.78
C ARG A 175 3.89 28.80 -12.14
N GLU A 176 4.19 27.97 -13.11
CA GLU A 176 4.54 28.42 -14.46
C GLU A 176 3.33 28.98 -15.20
N LEU A 177 2.17 28.32 -15.11
CA LEU A 177 0.91 28.80 -15.68
C LEU A 177 0.50 30.14 -15.06
N ALA A 178 0.53 30.26 -13.73
CA ALA A 178 0.20 31.50 -13.04
C ALA A 178 1.12 32.69 -13.40
N ARG A 179 2.35 32.43 -13.85
CA ARG A 179 3.26 33.48 -14.35
C ARG A 179 2.97 33.89 -15.80
N GLN A 180 2.35 33.02 -16.59
CA GLN A 180 1.94 33.34 -17.96
C GLN A 180 0.69 34.22 -17.98
N ASP A 181 -0.25 34.02 -17.06
CA ASP A 181 -1.49 34.82 -16.98
C ASP A 181 -1.27 36.27 -16.47
N VAL A 182 -0.11 36.55 -15.87
CA VAL A 182 0.24 37.87 -15.32
C VAL A 182 1.02 38.74 -16.34
N ASN A 183 1.50 38.16 -17.44
CA ASN A 183 2.23 38.85 -18.52
C ASN A 183 1.36 39.01 -19.78
#